data_AF-A0A1B0D3N4-F1
#
_entry.id   AF-A0A1B0D3N4-F1
#
_cell.length_a   1.000
_cell.length_b   1.000
_cell.length_c   1.000
_cell.angle_alpha   90.00
_cell.angle_beta   90.00
_cell.angle_gamma   90.00
#
_symmetry.space_group_name_H-M   'P 1'
#
loop_
_entity.id
_entity.type
_entity.pdbx_description
1 polymer ?
#
loop_
_entity_poly.entity_id
_entity_poly.type
_entity_poly.pdbx_seq_one_letter_code
_entity_poly.pdbx_strand_id
1 'polypeptide(L)'
;MDGRSLHSELRDSDVNSAVESIRAVIKKELDLPIVEISDENAKLDGGDVLFTGKEFFVGLSQWTNEAGAKAVAAAFPEYPCVPIKVTEHHHLKYYISMGAPDLLVVCNTKESQEILKRIEREASYTYQTLTLSEEKAANVLYINGTLIHRSIEEIPVSHQS
;
A
#
# COMPACT_ATOMS: atom_id res chain seq x y z
N MET A 1 18.08 -7.48 -2.38
CA MET A 1 16.86 -7.41 -1.56
C MET A 1 16.27 -8.80 -1.59
N ASP A 2 16.31 -9.51 -0.47
CA ASP A 2 15.71 -10.85 -0.37
C ASP A 2 14.19 -10.66 -0.33
N GLY A 3 13.53 -10.91 -1.45
CA GLY A 3 12.09 -10.65 -1.60
C GLY A 3 11.28 -11.66 -0.80
N ARG A 4 10.52 -11.21 0.20
CA ARG A 4 9.46 -12.01 0.85
C ARG A 4 8.10 -11.56 0.35
N SER A 5 7.16 -12.49 0.23
CA SER A 5 5.75 -12.19 -0.11
C SER A 5 4.83 -12.58 1.05
N LEU A 6 3.77 -11.78 1.27
CA LEU A 6 2.77 -11.97 2.33
C LEU A 6 1.38 -12.17 1.70
N HIS A 7 0.66 -13.19 2.14
CA HIS A 7 -0.69 -13.52 1.64
C HIS A 7 -1.75 -13.47 2.75
N SER A 8 -2.93 -12.94 2.42
CA SER A 8 -4.12 -12.91 3.27
C SER A 8 -5.13 -13.99 2.86
N GLU A 9 -5.73 -14.69 3.82
CA GLU A 9 -6.92 -15.54 3.58
C GLU A 9 -8.20 -14.69 3.66
N LEU A 10 -9.03 -14.67 2.61
CA LEU A 10 -10.32 -13.96 2.60
C LEU A 10 -11.45 -14.85 2.04
N ARG A 11 -12.63 -14.76 2.66
CA ARG A 11 -13.77 -15.71 2.58
C ARG A 11 -14.63 -15.65 1.31
N ASP A 12 -14.06 -15.31 0.15
CA ASP A 12 -14.77 -15.30 -1.13
C ASP A 12 -14.15 -16.34 -2.08
N SER A 13 -14.96 -17.22 -2.70
CA SER A 13 -14.45 -18.40 -3.40
C SER A 13 -13.57 -18.06 -4.60
N ASP A 14 -13.87 -16.96 -5.28
CA ASP A 14 -13.10 -16.49 -6.44
C ASP A 14 -11.74 -15.88 -6.02
N VAL A 15 -11.68 -15.25 -4.85
CA VAL A 15 -10.45 -14.66 -4.29
C VAL A 15 -9.50 -15.75 -3.81
N ASN A 16 -10.01 -16.81 -3.17
CA ASN A 16 -9.18 -17.94 -2.75
C ASN A 16 -8.51 -18.66 -3.92
N SER A 17 -9.20 -18.81 -5.06
CA SER A 17 -8.60 -19.35 -6.28
C SER A 17 -7.45 -18.48 -6.81
N ALA A 18 -7.59 -17.15 -6.73
CA ALA A 18 -6.54 -16.22 -7.11
C ALA A 18 -5.33 -16.31 -6.16
N VAL A 19 -5.55 -16.40 -4.84
CA VAL A 19 -4.48 -16.56 -3.85
C VAL A 19 -3.67 -17.83 -4.11
N GLU A 20 -4.32 -18.97 -4.34
CA GLU A 20 -3.60 -20.22 -4.64
C GLU A 20 -2.81 -20.15 -5.95
N SER A 21 -3.36 -19.48 -6.97
CA SER A 21 -2.68 -19.27 -8.24
C SER A 21 -1.44 -18.40 -8.08
N ILE A 22 -1.54 -17.29 -7.35
CA ILE A 22 -0.41 -16.40 -7.08
C ILE A 22 0.64 -17.12 -6.22
N ARG A 23 0.22 -17.84 -5.17
CA ARG A 23 1.11 -18.64 -4.31
C ARG A 23 1.91 -19.64 -5.13
N ALA A 24 1.26 -20.34 -6.07
CA ALA A 24 1.92 -21.30 -6.95
C ALA A 24 2.99 -20.63 -7.82
N VAL A 25 2.70 -19.47 -8.42
CA VAL A 25 3.66 -18.72 -9.25
C VAL A 25 4.84 -18.23 -8.41
N ILE A 26 4.58 -17.59 -7.25
CA ILE A 26 5.62 -17.06 -6.38
C ILE A 26 6.57 -18.16 -5.89
N LYS A 27 6.02 -19.32 -5.51
CA LYS A 27 6.82 -20.42 -4.99
C LYS A 27 7.55 -21.20 -6.08
N LYS A 28 6.89 -21.50 -7.20
CA LYS A 28 7.44 -22.42 -8.21
C LYS A 28 8.26 -21.71 -9.28
N GLU A 29 7.84 -20.52 -9.69
CA GLU A 29 8.45 -19.80 -10.80
C GLU A 29 9.46 -18.75 -10.33
N LEU A 30 9.20 -18.11 -9.18
CA LEU A 30 10.04 -17.02 -8.67
C LEU A 30 10.96 -17.44 -7.51
N ASP A 31 10.74 -18.63 -6.93
CA ASP A 31 11.47 -19.16 -5.77
C ASP A 31 11.57 -18.17 -4.59
N LEU A 32 10.50 -17.38 -4.38
CA LEU A 32 10.45 -16.41 -3.29
C LEU A 32 9.87 -17.04 -2.03
N PRO A 33 10.44 -16.76 -0.85
CA PRO A 33 9.86 -17.17 0.43
C PRO A 33 8.47 -16.57 0.62
N ILE A 34 7.55 -17.43 1.06
CA ILE A 34 6.17 -17.09 1.36
C ILE A 34 5.96 -17.11 2.87
N VAL A 35 5.42 -16.01 3.40
CA VAL A 35 4.95 -15.93 4.78
C VAL A 35 3.43 -16.02 4.76
N GLU A 36 2.89 -17.03 5.43
CA GLU A 36 1.46 -17.21 5.62
C GLU A 36 1.01 -16.51 6.89
N ILE A 37 -0.12 -15.80 6.83
CA ILE A 37 -0.73 -15.17 8.01
C ILE A 37 -1.49 -16.25 8.79
N SER A 38 -0.99 -16.61 9.96
CA SER A 38 -1.56 -17.70 10.77
C SER A 38 -2.80 -17.32 11.59
N ASP A 39 -3.05 -16.03 11.78
CA ASP A 39 -4.23 -15.54 12.52
C ASP A 39 -5.45 -15.50 11.60
N GLU A 40 -6.40 -16.41 11.81
CA GLU A 40 -7.65 -16.51 11.04
C GLU A 40 -8.54 -15.25 11.12
N ASN A 41 -8.30 -14.37 12.10
CA ASN A 41 -9.01 -13.10 12.24
C ASN A 41 -8.29 -11.95 11.53
N ALA A 42 -7.06 -12.14 11.07
CA ALA A 42 -6.34 -11.13 10.33
C ALA A 42 -6.99 -10.90 8.97
N LYS A 43 -7.24 -9.63 8.65
CA LYS A 43 -7.66 -9.19 7.33
C LYS A 43 -6.62 -8.22 6.83
N LEU A 44 -6.16 -8.40 5.60
CA LEU A 44 -5.15 -7.57 4.98
C LEU A 44 -5.44 -7.50 3.48
N ASP A 45 -5.41 -6.31 2.92
CA ASP A 45 -5.48 -6.07 1.48
C ASP A 45 -4.24 -5.31 1.03
N GLY A 46 -3.63 -5.74 -0.08
CA GLY A 46 -2.42 -5.11 -0.63
C GLY A 46 -2.62 -3.63 -1.00
N GLY A 47 -3.85 -3.20 -1.29
CA GLY A 47 -4.17 -1.79 -1.52
C GLY A 47 -3.99 -0.90 -0.28
N ASP A 48 -3.99 -1.50 0.91
CA ASP A 48 -3.76 -0.79 2.17
C ASP A 48 -2.30 -0.80 2.63
N VAL A 49 -1.40 -1.49 1.91
CA VAL A 49 0.02 -1.60 2.28
C VAL A 49 0.86 -0.67 1.42
N LEU A 50 1.46 0.35 2.03
CA LEU A 50 2.41 1.25 1.39
C LEU A 50 3.81 0.98 1.92
N PHE A 51 4.68 0.43 1.08
CA PHE A 51 6.10 0.28 1.38
C PHE A 51 6.90 1.44 0.78
N THR A 52 7.68 2.14 1.60
CA THR A 52 8.46 3.31 1.15
C THR A 52 9.87 2.95 0.68
N GLY A 53 10.28 1.69 0.83
CA GLY A 53 11.68 1.28 0.75
C GLY A 53 12.40 1.33 2.10
N LYS A 54 11.80 1.95 3.12
CA LYS A 54 12.39 2.15 4.46
C LYS A 54 11.46 1.73 5.61
N GLU A 55 10.15 1.86 5.43
CA GLU A 55 9.14 1.44 6.38
C GLU A 55 7.82 1.11 5.67
N PHE A 56 6.90 0.49 6.41
CA PHE A 56 5.54 0.22 5.97
C PHE A 56 4.56 1.15 6.65
N PHE A 57 3.64 1.72 5.87
CA PHE A 57 2.38 2.26 6.37
C PHE A 57 1.26 1.30 5.99
N VAL A 58 0.50 0.83 6.98
CA VAL A 58 -0.61 -0.10 6.77
C VAL A 58 -1.92 0.58 7.12
N GLY A 59 -2.76 0.79 6.10
CA GLY A 59 -4.08 1.38 6.24
C GLY A 59 -5.01 0.47 7.03
N LEU A 60 -5.56 0.97 8.13
CA LEU A 60 -6.66 0.34 8.85
C LEU A 60 -7.97 0.77 8.20
N SER A 61 -8.60 -0.16 7.49
CA SER A 61 -9.77 0.03 6.63
C SER A 61 -10.81 -1.08 6.89
N GLN A 62 -11.89 -1.13 6.12
CA GLN A 62 -12.82 -2.27 6.19
C GLN A 62 -12.22 -3.60 5.66
N TRP A 63 -11.15 -3.51 4.87
CA TRP A 63 -10.46 -4.66 4.27
C TRP A 63 -9.20 -5.07 5.04
N THR A 64 -8.62 -4.15 5.82
CA THR A 64 -7.40 -4.39 6.59
C THR A 64 -7.61 -4.02 8.05
N ASN A 65 -7.40 -4.96 8.96
CA ASN A 65 -7.53 -4.73 10.41
C ASN A 65 -6.16 -4.73 11.12
N GLU A 66 -6.17 -4.45 12.42
CA GLU A 66 -4.93 -4.40 13.23
C GLU A 66 -4.17 -5.73 13.25
N ALA A 67 -4.88 -6.86 13.20
CA ALA A 67 -4.26 -8.18 13.10
C ALA A 67 -3.52 -8.37 11.76
N GLY A 68 -4.08 -7.88 10.65
CA GLY A 68 -3.39 -7.82 9.36
C GLY A 68 -2.16 -6.92 9.39
N ALA A 69 -2.24 -5.73 9.99
CA ALA A 69 -1.09 -4.85 10.15
C ALA A 69 0.04 -5.48 10.99
N LYS A 70 -0.31 -6.19 12.06
CA LYS A 70 0.66 -6.97 12.87
C LYS A 70 1.31 -8.09 12.06
N ALA A 71 0.56 -8.72 11.16
CA ALA A 71 1.10 -9.76 10.29
C ALA A 71 2.16 -9.21 9.31
N VAL A 72 1.96 -7.99 8.77
CA VAL A 72 2.99 -7.29 7.97
C VAL A 72 4.24 -7.05 8.81
N ALA A 73 4.11 -6.51 10.02
CA ALA A 73 5.24 -6.27 10.91
C ALA A 73 6.00 -7.57 11.26
N ALA A 74 5.29 -8.69 11.46
CA ALA A 74 5.91 -9.99 11.74
C ALA A 74 6.62 -10.60 10.54
N ALA A 75 6.12 -10.37 9.32
CA ALA A 75 6.73 -10.87 8.08
C ALA A 75 8.01 -10.12 7.69
N PHE A 76 8.07 -8.82 8.04
CA PHE A 76 9.16 -7.91 7.70
C PHE A 76 9.71 -7.19 8.94
N PRO A 77 10.24 -7.92 9.94
CA PRO A 77 10.69 -7.35 11.22
C PRO A 77 11.85 -6.35 11.08
N GLU A 78 12.55 -6.35 9.95
CA GLU A 78 13.62 -5.41 9.64
C GLU A 78 13.15 -3.99 9.28
N TYR A 79 11.85 -3.81 9.01
CA TYR A 79 11.27 -2.51 8.65
C TYR A 79 10.25 -2.06 9.70
N PRO A 80 10.25 -0.78 10.11
CA PRO A 80 9.16 -0.23 10.91
C PRO A 80 7.83 -0.42 10.18
N CYS A 81 6.76 -0.69 10.95
CA CYS A 81 5.43 -0.90 10.40
C CYS A 81 4.42 -0.09 11.22
N VAL A 82 3.84 0.93 10.60
CA VAL A 82 2.99 1.92 11.24
C VAL A 82 1.55 1.77 10.75
N PRO A 83 0.59 1.45 11.63
CA PRO A 83 -0.82 1.42 11.25
C PRO A 83 -1.39 2.84 11.11
N ILE A 84 -2.08 3.12 10.01
CA ILE A 84 -2.68 4.43 9.72
C ILE A 84 -4.18 4.27 9.57
N LYS A 85 -4.97 5.01 10.36
CA LYS A 85 -6.43 5.00 10.21
C LYS A 85 -6.85 5.62 8.87
N VAL A 86 -7.62 4.87 8.07
CA VAL A 86 -8.15 5.29 6.77
C VAL A 86 -9.65 5.49 6.86
N THR A 87 -10.19 6.46 6.10
CA THR A 87 -11.63 6.74 6.03
C THR A 87 -12.38 5.69 5.21
N GLU A 88 -13.65 5.48 5.53
CA GLU A 88 -14.44 4.31 5.09
C GLU A 88 -14.93 4.36 3.63
N HIS A 89 -14.06 4.53 2.64
CA HIS A 89 -14.49 4.47 1.23
C HIS A 89 -13.47 3.85 0.27
N HIS A 90 -12.18 3.92 0.59
CA HIS A 90 -11.11 3.44 -0.28
C HIS A 90 -9.93 2.89 0.54
N HIS A 91 -9.10 2.07 -0.11
CA HIS A 91 -7.82 1.64 0.46
C HIS A 91 -6.84 2.81 0.58
N LEU A 92 -5.81 2.66 1.42
CA LEU A 92 -4.75 3.65 1.62
C LEU A 92 -4.16 4.17 0.29
N LYS A 93 -3.88 3.26 -0.66
CA LYS A 93 -3.26 3.58 -1.96
C LYS A 93 -4.08 4.56 -2.83
N TYR A 94 -5.38 4.68 -2.58
CA TYR A 94 -6.19 5.68 -3.27
C TYR A 94 -5.77 7.11 -2.88
N TYR A 95 -5.46 7.31 -1.61
CA TYR A 95 -5.17 8.64 -1.05
C TYR A 95 -3.69 9.00 -1.15
N ILE A 96 -2.80 8.01 -1.04
CA ILE A 96 -1.35 8.21 -0.99
C ILE A 96 -0.58 7.04 -1.63
N SER A 97 0.46 7.34 -2.41
CA SER A 97 1.36 6.33 -2.95
C SER A 97 2.80 6.85 -3.12
N MET A 98 3.74 5.99 -3.52
CA MET A 98 5.13 6.38 -3.77
C MET A 98 5.30 6.92 -5.20
N GLY A 99 5.78 8.16 -5.33
CA GLY A 99 6.10 8.78 -6.63
C GLY A 99 7.57 8.73 -7.02
N ALA A 100 8.46 8.61 -6.03
CA ALA A 100 9.90 8.42 -6.17
C ALA A 100 10.47 7.98 -4.81
N PRO A 101 11.76 7.61 -4.69
CA PRO A 101 12.38 7.42 -3.38
C PRO A 101 12.22 8.70 -2.55
N ASP A 102 11.74 8.54 -1.32
CA ASP A 102 11.47 9.65 -0.39
C ASP A 102 10.40 10.67 -0.84
N LEU A 103 9.59 10.34 -1.85
CA LEU A 103 8.50 11.20 -2.34
C LEU A 103 7.15 10.48 -2.28
N LEU A 104 6.24 11.01 -1.46
CA LEU A 104 4.85 10.62 -1.38
C LEU A 104 4.01 11.46 -2.34
N VAL A 105 3.13 10.80 -3.09
CA VAL A 105 2.13 11.46 -3.94
C VAL A 105 0.80 11.39 -3.22
N VAL A 106 0.17 12.53 -3.02
CA VAL A 106 -1.04 12.68 -2.20
C VAL A 106 -2.06 13.51 -2.95
N CYS A 107 -3.35 13.23 -2.79
CA CYS A 107 -4.36 14.14 -3.31
C CYS A 107 -4.60 15.35 -2.38
N ASN A 108 -5.07 16.48 -2.93
CA ASN A 108 -5.48 17.67 -2.17
C ASN A 108 -6.87 17.56 -1.53
N THR A 109 -7.41 16.35 -1.32
CA THR A 109 -8.66 16.18 -0.56
C THR A 109 -8.41 16.26 0.94
N LYS A 110 -9.45 16.64 1.69
CA LYS A 110 -9.37 16.71 3.16
C LYS A 110 -8.92 15.38 3.75
N GLU A 111 -9.48 14.28 3.28
CA GLU A 111 -9.22 12.91 3.73
C GLU A 111 -7.75 12.53 3.49
N SER A 112 -7.23 12.80 2.28
CA SER A 112 -5.84 12.52 1.93
C SER A 112 -4.87 13.35 2.78
N GLN A 113 -5.18 14.63 3.00
CA GLN A 113 -4.36 15.51 3.83
C GLN A 113 -4.40 15.13 5.32
N GLU A 114 -5.52 14.59 5.81
CA GLU A 114 -5.57 14.03 7.17
C GLU A 114 -4.75 12.74 7.29
N ILE A 115 -4.77 11.87 6.28
CA ILE A 115 -3.92 10.66 6.22
C ILE A 115 -2.43 11.06 6.19
N LEU A 116 -2.06 12.02 5.35
CA LEU A 116 -0.69 12.54 5.27
C LEU A 116 -0.21 13.06 6.63
N LYS A 117 -1.03 13.87 7.33
CA LYS A 117 -0.68 14.39 8.67
C LYS A 117 -0.48 13.29 9.72
N ARG A 118 -1.19 12.15 9.59
CA ARG A 118 -0.98 10.99 10.48
C ARG A 118 0.33 10.31 10.14
N ILE A 119 0.62 10.10 8.86
CA ILE A 119 1.90 9.57 8.38
C ILE A 119 3.06 10.45 8.86
N GLU A 120 3.03 11.77 8.62
CA GLU A 120 4.08 12.70 9.03
C GLU A 120 4.36 12.71 10.53
N ARG A 121 3.35 12.39 11.36
CA ARG A 121 3.48 12.33 12.82
C ARG A 121 4.15 11.04 13.31
N GLU A 122 3.81 9.92 12.66
CA GLU A 122 4.19 8.58 13.12
C GLU A 122 5.39 8.01 12.35
N ALA A 123 5.75 8.62 11.22
CA ALA A 123 6.84 8.17 10.36
C ALA A 123 8.19 8.21 11.09
N SER A 124 9.00 7.18 10.86
CA SER A 124 10.38 7.14 11.34
C SER A 124 11.32 8.00 10.48
N TYR A 125 10.92 8.28 9.24
CA TYR A 125 11.69 9.04 8.26
C TYR A 125 10.91 10.24 7.71
N THR A 126 11.63 11.23 7.18
CA THR A 126 11.02 12.38 6.51
C THR A 126 10.85 12.11 5.02
N TYR A 127 9.67 12.46 4.50
CA TYR A 127 9.32 12.34 3.09
C TYR A 127 8.99 13.71 2.50
N GLN A 128 9.31 13.90 1.23
CA GLN A 128 8.76 14.98 0.42
C GLN A 128 7.34 14.61 -0.02
N THR A 129 6.54 15.61 -0.34
CA THR A 129 5.15 15.43 -0.78
C THR A 129 4.91 16.14 -2.09
N LEU A 130 4.34 15.41 -3.06
CA LEU A 130 3.73 15.96 -4.27
C LEU A 130 2.20 15.90 -4.11
N THR A 131 1.58 17.07 -3.97
CA THR A 131 0.12 17.17 -3.80
C THR A 131 -0.56 17.42 -5.14
N LEU A 132 -1.42 16.49 -5.56
CA LEU A 132 -2.17 16.55 -6.82
C LEU A 132 -3.61 17.01 -6.61
N SER A 133 -4.17 17.69 -7.61
CA SER A 133 -5.49 18.33 -7.49
C SER A 133 -6.67 17.38 -7.72
N GLU A 134 -6.46 16.27 -8.43
CA GLU A 134 -7.53 15.30 -8.75
C GLU A 134 -7.38 14.02 -7.95
N GLU A 135 -8.50 13.52 -7.39
CA GLU A 135 -8.50 12.36 -6.48
C GLU A 135 -7.88 11.10 -7.08
N LYS A 136 -8.18 10.87 -8.37
CA LYS A 136 -7.74 9.67 -9.08
C LYS A 136 -6.26 9.70 -9.47
N ALA A 137 -5.59 10.85 -9.32
CA ALA A 137 -4.22 11.05 -9.78
C ALA A 137 -3.18 10.51 -8.79
N ALA A 138 -3.51 10.38 -7.50
CA ALA A 138 -2.54 10.01 -6.46
C ALA A 138 -2.16 8.52 -6.46
N ASN A 139 -2.95 7.65 -7.09
CA ASN A 139 -2.63 6.23 -7.24
C ASN A 139 -1.72 6.04 -8.46
N VAL A 140 -0.41 6.10 -8.22
CA VAL A 140 0.65 5.96 -9.22
C VAL A 140 1.50 4.73 -8.96
N LEU A 141 2.32 4.35 -9.95
CA LEU A 141 3.35 3.33 -9.82
C LEU A 141 4.70 3.91 -10.20
N TYR A 142 5.65 3.88 -9.27
CA TYR A 142 7.03 4.24 -9.55
C TYR A 142 7.88 2.99 -9.74
N ILE A 143 8.50 2.84 -10.92
CA ILE A 143 9.26 1.66 -11.32
C ILE A 143 10.58 2.12 -11.96
N ASN A 144 11.71 1.87 -11.30
CA ASN A 144 13.06 2.10 -11.84
C ASN A 144 13.26 3.48 -12.50
N GLY A 145 12.79 4.56 -11.86
CA GLY A 145 12.90 5.92 -12.40
C GLY A 145 11.74 6.34 -13.30
N THR A 146 10.80 5.44 -13.60
CA THR A 146 9.62 5.71 -14.43
C THR A 146 8.39 5.82 -13.54
N LEU A 147 7.65 6.93 -13.68
CA LEU A 147 6.36 7.13 -13.02
C LEU A 147 5.23 6.80 -14.01
N ILE A 148 4.38 5.84 -13.63
CA ILE A 148 3.17 5.49 -14.36
C ILE A 148 1.98 6.08 -13.59
N HIS A 149 1.23 6.93 -14.26
CA HIS A 149 0.03 7.58 -13.73
C HIS A 149 -1.12 7.47 -14.75
N ARG A 150 -2.30 7.93 -14.37
CA ARG A 150 -3.47 7.91 -15.25
C ARG A 150 -3.28 8.78 -16.49
N SER A 151 -4.04 8.48 -17.53
CA SER A 151 -3.98 9.23 -18.80
C SER A 151 -4.39 10.70 -18.62
N ILE A 152 -3.98 11.55 -19.57
CA ILE A 152 -4.28 12.99 -19.54
C ILE A 152 -5.80 13.21 -19.61
N GLU A 153 -6.53 12.34 -20.31
CA GLU A 153 -7.97 12.38 -20.42
C GLU A 153 -8.68 12.10 -19.07
N GLU A 154 -8.05 11.32 -18.20
CA GLU A 154 -8.60 10.98 -16.87
C GLU A 154 -8.23 11.99 -15.79
N ILE A 155 -7.07 12.64 -15.90
CA ILE A 155 -6.52 13.59 -14.92
C ILE A 155 -5.92 14.86 -15.57
N PRO A 156 -6.70 15.61 -16.36
CA PRO A 156 -6.19 16.72 -17.18
C PRO A 156 -5.58 17.87 -16.37
N VAL A 157 -5.99 18.04 -15.11
CA VAL A 157 -5.49 19.13 -14.25
C VAL A 157 -4.17 18.75 -13.61
N SER A 158 -4.07 17.52 -13.10
CA SER A 158 -2.92 17.02 -12.35
C SER A 158 -1.73 16.70 -13.26
N HIS A 159 -1.95 16.46 -14.55
CA HIS A 159 -0.86 16.27 -15.52
C HIS A 159 0.03 17.51 -15.70
N GLN A 160 -0.48 18.71 -15.40
CA GLN A 160 0.23 19.97 -15.57
C GLN A 160 1.04 20.38 -14.33
N SER A 161 0.97 19.58 -13.27
CA SER A 161 1.52 19.87 -11.93
C SER A 161 2.97 19.43 -11.77
#